data_AF-A0A0R3UGG5-F1
#
_entry.id   AF-A0A0R3UGG5-F1
#
_cell.length_a   1.000
_cell.length_b   1.000
_cell.length_c   1.000
_cell.angle_alpha   90.00
_cell.angle_beta   90.00
_cell.angle_gamma   90.00
#
_symmetry.space_group_name_H-M   'P 1'
#
loop_
_entity.id
_entity.type
_entity.pdbx_description
1 polymer ?
#
loop_
_entity_poly.entity_id
_entity_poly.type
_entity_poly.pdbx_seq_one_letter_code
_entity_poly.pdbx_strand_id
1 'polypeptide(L)'
;MEQEYRLTKTAGIQFKDLNRYADMLPYDQSMVILGRKWPSIVEDPEPQITAAEVICGYINASYIRRPRFGPKGEACVADPSTVPEYIASQGPLTHTIADFLTMVYEQKSKLIVMLCR
;
A
#
# COMPACT_ATOMS: atom_id res chain seq x y z
N MET A 1 -18.43 7.17 -3.53
CA MET A 1 -17.28 6.83 -2.65
C MET A 1 -15.97 6.81 -3.43
N GLU A 2 -15.64 5.84 -4.31
CA GLU A 2 -14.34 5.87 -5.03
C GLU A 2 -14.14 7.14 -5.88
N GLN A 3 -15.15 7.55 -6.64
CA GLN A 3 -15.11 8.79 -7.45
C GLN A 3 -15.00 10.07 -6.59
N GLU A 4 -15.60 10.06 -5.40
CA GLU A 4 -15.59 11.19 -4.47
C GLU A 4 -14.18 11.44 -3.93
N TYR A 5 -13.44 10.37 -3.64
CA TYR A 5 -12.05 10.41 -3.18
C TYR A 5 -11.03 10.25 -4.31
N ARG A 6 -11.49 10.26 -5.57
CA ARG A 6 -10.65 10.11 -6.78
C ARG A 6 -9.72 8.89 -6.72
N LEU A 7 -10.20 7.80 -6.15
CA LEU A 7 -9.43 6.57 -6.00
C LEU A 7 -9.34 5.83 -7.33
N THR A 8 -8.14 5.34 -7.65
CA THR A 8 -7.86 4.64 -8.91
C THR A 8 -7.06 3.36 -8.65
N LYS A 9 -7.11 2.39 -9.58
CA LYS A 9 -6.42 1.09 -9.48
C LYS A 9 -5.60 0.80 -10.75
N THR A 10 -5.12 1.86 -11.39
CA THR A 10 -4.51 1.80 -12.74
C THR A 10 -3.26 0.93 -12.73
N ALA A 11 -2.42 1.08 -11.70
CA ALA A 11 -1.21 0.27 -11.55
C ALA A 11 -1.57 -1.21 -11.40
N GLY A 12 -2.51 -1.54 -10.52
CA GLY A 12 -2.93 -2.93 -10.32
C GLY A 12 -3.53 -3.58 -11.58
N ILE A 13 -4.25 -2.81 -12.39
CA ILE A 13 -4.80 -3.29 -13.67
C ILE A 13 -3.69 -3.59 -14.69
N GLN A 14 -2.59 -2.82 -14.65
CA GLN A 14 -1.44 -3.01 -15.53
C GLN A 14 -0.62 -4.26 -15.15
N PHE A 15 -0.36 -4.49 -13.86
CA PHE A 15 0.51 -5.57 -13.36
C PHE A 15 -0.26 -6.81 -12.91
N LYS A 16 -1.10 -7.36 -13.80
CA LYS A 16 -2.02 -8.47 -13.47
C LYS A 16 -1.34 -9.69 -12.88
N ASP A 17 -0.18 -10.07 -13.41
CA ASP A 17 0.55 -11.28 -13.00
C ASP A 17 1.16 -11.16 -11.59
N LEU A 18 1.21 -9.97 -11.01
CA LEU A 18 1.67 -9.72 -9.65
C LEU A 18 0.52 -9.74 -8.62
N ASN A 19 -0.71 -9.92 -9.07
CA ASN A 19 -1.91 -9.92 -8.23
C ASN A 19 -2.47 -11.35 -8.10
N ARG A 20 -2.81 -11.75 -6.88
CA ARG A 20 -3.46 -13.04 -6.61
C ARG A 20 -4.90 -13.06 -7.11
N TYR A 21 -5.61 -11.93 -6.99
CA TYR A 21 -6.99 -11.76 -7.41
C TYR A 21 -7.12 -10.51 -8.27
N ALA A 22 -7.86 -10.60 -9.37
CA ALA A 22 -8.01 -9.51 -10.33
C ALA A 22 -8.87 -8.34 -9.80
N ASP A 23 -9.70 -8.60 -8.79
CA ASP A 23 -10.64 -7.66 -8.18
C ASP A 23 -10.16 -7.08 -6.83
N MET A 24 -9.06 -7.60 -6.27
CA MET A 24 -8.42 -7.09 -5.05
C MET A 24 -7.10 -6.40 -5.37
N LEU A 25 -7.21 -5.16 -5.84
CA LEU A 25 -6.06 -4.33 -6.23
C LEU A 25 -5.87 -3.18 -5.22
N PRO A 26 -4.61 -2.77 -4.96
CA PRO A 26 -4.36 -1.58 -4.16
C PRO A 26 -4.84 -0.34 -4.91
N TYR A 27 -5.22 0.69 -4.16
CA TYR A 27 -5.45 2.02 -4.74
C TYR A 27 -4.11 2.68 -5.07
N ASP A 28 -4.02 3.36 -6.20
CA ASP A 28 -2.81 4.05 -6.66
C ASP A 28 -2.35 5.10 -5.62
N GLN A 29 -3.29 5.67 -4.86
CA GLN A 29 -3.08 6.69 -3.82
C GLN A 29 -2.46 6.15 -2.52
N SER A 30 -2.52 4.84 -2.30
CA SER A 30 -2.05 4.21 -1.05
C SER A 30 -1.12 3.03 -1.27
N MET A 31 -0.77 2.72 -2.52
CA MET A 31 0.04 1.54 -2.81
C MET A 31 1.46 1.69 -2.26
N VAL A 32 2.03 0.55 -1.86
CA VAL A 32 3.45 0.46 -1.52
C VAL A 32 4.26 0.32 -2.81
N ILE A 33 5.40 1.00 -2.88
CA ILE A 33 6.32 0.93 -4.02
C ILE A 33 7.69 0.52 -3.53
N LEU A 34 8.23 -0.57 -4.07
CA LEU A 34 9.58 -1.01 -3.78
C LEU A 34 10.59 0.05 -4.22
N GLY A 35 11.64 0.24 -3.44
CA GLY A 35 12.62 1.32 -3.59
C GLY A 35 12.30 2.56 -2.74
N ARG A 36 11.05 2.74 -2.28
CA ARG A 36 10.67 3.81 -1.35
C ARG A 36 10.80 3.35 0.09
N LYS A 37 11.95 3.61 0.70
CA LYS A 37 12.27 3.16 2.05
C LYS A 37 11.48 3.91 3.12
N TRP A 38 11.30 3.29 4.28
CA TRP A 38 10.54 3.83 5.41
C TRP A 38 10.89 5.29 5.79
N PRO A 39 12.18 5.71 5.88
CA PRO A 39 12.49 7.10 6.24
C PRO A 39 11.89 8.12 5.27
N SER A 40 11.86 7.82 3.97
CA SER A 40 11.28 8.70 2.95
C SER A 40 9.76 8.84 3.10
N ILE A 41 9.07 7.77 3.53
CA ILE A 41 7.62 7.79 3.78
C ILE A 41 7.28 8.58 5.05
N VAL A 42 8.17 8.58 6.04
CA VAL A 42 8.00 9.39 7.26
C VAL A 42 8.21 10.87 6.95
N GLU A 43 9.17 11.20 6.09
CA GLU A 43 9.46 12.59 5.67
C GLU A 43 8.39 13.15 4.73
N ASP A 44 7.91 12.35 3.78
CA ASP A 44 6.84 12.69 2.85
C ASP A 44 5.75 11.59 2.84
N PRO A 45 4.72 11.73 3.71
CA PRO A 45 3.64 10.75 3.81
C PRO A 45 2.65 10.76 2.64
N GLU A 46 2.65 11.77 1.77
CA GLU A 46 1.80 11.84 0.56
C GLU A 46 2.62 12.10 -0.71
N PRO A 47 3.56 11.18 -1.03
CA PRO A 47 4.53 11.46 -2.06
C PRO A 47 3.93 11.23 -3.44
N GLN A 48 4.23 12.14 -4.38
CA GLN A 48 3.84 11.95 -5.78
C GLN A 48 4.59 10.75 -6.36
N ILE A 49 3.87 9.78 -6.92
CA ILE A 49 4.45 8.55 -7.49
C ILE A 49 4.59 8.72 -9.00
N THR A 50 5.79 8.47 -9.52
CA THR A 50 6.05 8.52 -10.96
C THR A 50 5.75 7.17 -11.64
N ALA A 51 5.38 7.20 -12.92
CA ALA A 51 5.12 5.97 -13.68
C ALA A 51 6.33 5.01 -13.72
N ALA A 52 7.56 5.54 -13.74
CA ALA A 52 8.78 4.74 -13.72
C ALA A 52 8.94 3.97 -12.40
N GLU A 53 8.63 4.61 -11.28
CA GLU A 53 8.64 3.94 -9.96
C GLU A 53 7.59 2.83 -9.90
N VAL A 54 6.40 3.06 -10.45
CA VAL A 54 5.37 2.01 -10.53
C VAL A 54 5.84 0.82 -11.36
N ILE A 55 6.42 1.08 -12.54
CA ILE A 55 6.89 0.02 -13.44
C ILE A 55 7.96 -0.86 -12.79
N CYS A 56 8.87 -0.25 -12.04
CA CYS A 56 9.99 -0.97 -11.43
C CYS A 56 9.67 -1.55 -10.04
N GLY A 57 8.66 -1.03 -9.35
CA GLY A 57 8.47 -1.28 -7.92
C GLY A 57 7.05 -1.69 -7.51
N TYR A 58 6.18 -2.05 -8.45
CA TYR A 58 4.83 -2.49 -8.11
C TYR A 58 4.82 -3.73 -7.21
N ILE A 59 4.08 -3.65 -6.12
CA ILE A 59 3.71 -4.78 -5.27
C ILE A 59 2.25 -4.62 -4.85
N ASN A 60 1.49 -5.72 -4.78
CA ASN A 60 0.12 -5.68 -4.27
C ASN A 60 0.10 -5.53 -2.74
N ALA A 61 0.25 -4.29 -2.31
CA ALA A 61 0.19 -3.87 -0.92
C ALA A 61 -0.27 -2.41 -0.83
N SER A 62 -0.86 -2.03 0.30
CA SER A 62 -1.29 -0.66 0.58
C SER A 62 -0.88 -0.24 1.98
N TYR A 63 -0.44 1.00 2.09
CA TYR A 63 -0.30 1.72 3.35
C TYR A 63 -1.68 1.97 3.96
N ILE A 64 -1.86 1.55 5.21
CA ILE A 64 -3.08 1.76 5.99
C ILE A 64 -2.79 2.77 7.10
N ARG A 65 -3.56 3.85 7.09
CA ARG A 65 -3.54 4.90 8.11
C ARG A 65 -4.68 4.67 9.09
N ARG A 66 -4.43 4.96 10.36
CA ARG A 66 -5.47 4.88 11.39
C ARG A 66 -6.54 5.94 11.12
N PRO A 67 -7.83 5.57 11.08
CA PRO A 67 -8.91 6.54 10.96
C PRO A 67 -8.96 7.43 12.20
N ARG A 68 -9.41 8.68 12.03
CA ARG A 68 -9.74 9.53 13.16
C ARG A 68 -11.16 9.20 13.61
N PHE A 69 -11.43 9.24 14.92
CA PHE A 69 -12.77 9.03 15.43
C PHE A 69 -13.37 10.36 15.87
N GLY A 70 -14.54 10.68 15.35
CA GLY A 70 -15.29 11.86 15.77
C GLY A 70 -15.96 11.68 17.14
N PRO A 71 -16.62 12.72 17.68
CA PRO A 71 -17.21 12.71 19.01
C PRO A 71 -18.30 11.64 19.21
N LYS A 72 -18.89 11.10 18.14
CA LYS A 72 -19.91 10.05 18.18
C LYS A 72 -19.33 8.66 17.86
N GLY A 73 -18.01 8.53 17.75
CA GLY A 73 -17.33 7.29 17.38
C GLY A 73 -17.36 6.97 15.88
N GLU A 74 -17.76 7.93 15.05
CA GLU A 74 -17.72 7.80 13.60
C GLU A 74 -16.27 7.78 13.09
N ALA A 75 -15.96 6.85 12.19
CA ALA A 75 -14.67 6.79 11.53
C ALA A 75 -14.60 7.87 10.44
N CYS A 76 -13.66 8.79 10.59
CA CYS A 76 -13.30 9.80 9.61
C CYS A 76 -12.04 9.38 8.87
N VAL A 77 -11.93 9.81 7.61
CA VAL A 77 -10.74 9.59 6.78
C VAL A 77 -9.51 10.15 7.50
N ALA A 78 -8.43 9.36 7.50
CA ALA A 78 -7.15 9.78 8.03
C ALA A 78 -6.62 10.98 7.24
N ASP A 79 -5.90 11.88 7.92
CA ASP A 79 -5.19 12.94 7.22
C ASP A 79 -4.11 12.30 6.32
N PRO A 80 -4.03 12.62 5.02
CA PRO A 80 -2.99 12.08 4.13
C PRO A 80 -1.57 12.28 4.66
N SER A 81 -1.33 13.36 5.42
CA SER A 81 -0.04 13.65 6.07
C SER A 81 0.26 12.76 7.27
N THR A 82 -0.67 11.92 7.70
CA THR A 82 -0.43 10.95 8.79
C THR A 82 0.43 9.81 8.26
N VAL A 83 1.52 9.51 8.95
CA VAL A 83 2.37 8.36 8.65
C VAL A 83 1.55 7.07 8.79
N PRO A 84 1.59 6.16 7.80
CA PRO A 84 0.84 4.91 7.87
C PRO A 84 1.32 4.01 9.00
N GLU A 85 0.41 3.26 9.62
CA GLU A 85 0.73 2.40 10.77
C GLU A 85 0.87 0.93 10.36
N TYR A 86 0.18 0.55 9.29
CA TYR A 86 0.16 -0.83 8.82
C TYR A 86 0.37 -0.88 7.32
N ILE A 87 0.79 -2.04 6.86
CA ILE A 87 0.75 -2.42 5.45
C ILE A 87 -0.20 -3.61 5.34
N ALA A 88 -1.24 -3.44 4.54
CA ALA A 88 -2.07 -4.57 4.10
C ALA A 88 -1.51 -5.09 2.79
N SER A 89 -1.27 -6.40 2.69
CA SER A 89 -0.73 -7.02 1.48
C SER A 89 -1.39 -8.37 1.23
N GLN A 90 -1.43 -8.79 -0.04
CA GLN A 90 -1.83 -10.14 -0.39
C GLN A 90 -0.84 -11.19 0.16
N GLY A 91 -1.29 -12.44 0.28
CA GLY A 91 -0.35 -13.55 0.49
C GLY A 91 0.58 -13.69 -0.74
N PRO A 92 1.92 -13.67 -0.57
CA PRO A 92 2.85 -13.63 -1.69
C PRO A 92 2.65 -14.81 -2.64
N LEU A 93 2.75 -14.55 -3.93
CA LEU A 93 2.80 -15.58 -4.98
C LEU A 93 4.23 -16.14 -5.02
N THR A 94 4.42 -17.34 -5.58
CA THR A 94 5.74 -17.98 -5.66
C THR A 94 6.80 -17.05 -6.27
N HIS A 95 6.45 -16.29 -7.32
CA HIS A 95 7.35 -15.35 -7.98
C HIS A 95 7.43 -13.95 -7.35
N THR A 96 6.61 -13.64 -6.34
CA THR A 96 6.63 -12.34 -5.64
C THR A 96 7.13 -12.45 -4.19
N ILE A 97 7.70 -13.59 -3.79
CA ILE A 97 8.26 -13.79 -2.43
C ILE A 97 9.41 -12.80 -2.19
N ALA A 98 10.30 -12.63 -3.18
CA ALA A 98 11.43 -11.71 -3.08
C ALA A 98 10.97 -10.26 -2.93
N ASP A 99 9.94 -9.86 -3.67
CA ASP A 99 9.33 -8.54 -3.60
C ASP A 99 8.72 -8.28 -2.22
N PHE A 100 7.99 -9.26 -1.68
CA PHE A 100 7.42 -9.18 -0.33
C PHE A 100 8.52 -9.02 0.75
N LEU A 101 9.60 -9.79 0.68
CA LEU A 101 10.71 -9.66 1.63
C LEU A 101 11.46 -8.34 1.47
N THR A 102 11.59 -7.84 0.23
CA THR A 102 12.15 -6.51 -0.06
C THR A 102 11.29 -5.43 0.60
N MET A 103 9.97 -5.48 0.43
CA MET A 103 9.03 -4.57 1.10
C MET A 103 9.23 -4.61 2.62
N VAL A 104 9.24 -5.80 3.23
CA VAL A 104 9.43 -5.94 4.69
C VAL A 104 10.73 -5.25 5.15
N TYR A 105 11.82 -5.46 4.42
CA TYR A 105 13.13 -4.88 4.72
C TYR A 105 13.17 -3.36 4.55
N GLU A 106 12.65 -2.84 3.45
CA GLU A 106 12.64 -1.41 3.13
C GLU A 106 11.71 -0.62 4.05
N GLN A 107 10.56 -1.20 4.40
CA GLN A 107 9.57 -0.61 5.30
C GLN A 107 9.90 -0.82 6.79
N LYS A 108 11.04 -1.47 7.10
CA LYS A 108 11.48 -1.75 8.48
C LYS A 108 10.40 -2.42 9.33
N SER A 109 9.62 -3.30 8.71
CA SER A 109 8.53 -4.02 9.37
C SER A 109 9.09 -5.00 10.40
N LYS A 110 8.69 -4.84 11.66
CA LYS A 110 9.17 -5.66 12.80
C LYS A 110 8.30 -6.89 13.07
N LEU A 111 7.06 -6.87 12.61
CA LEU A 111 6.06 -7.91 12.84
C LEU A 111 5.30 -8.16 11.55
N ILE A 112 5.13 -9.44 11.21
CA ILE A 112 4.27 -9.89 10.12
C ILE A 112 3.14 -10.71 10.76
N VAL A 113 1.90 -10.35 10.45
CA VAL A 113 0.71 -11.08 10.89
C VAL A 113 0.07 -11.72 9.66
N MET A 114 0.06 -13.05 9.62
CA MET A 114 -0.58 -13.82 8.55
C MET A 114 -1.96 -14.30 9.02
N LEU A 115 -3.00 -13.99 8.26
CA LEU A 115 -4.40 -14.25 8.62
C LEU A 115 -5.01 -15.47 7.90
N CYS A 116 -4.20 -16.21 7.14
CA CYS A 116 -4.61 -17.41 6.40
C CYS A 116 -3.68 -18.59 6.66
N ARG A 117 -4.12 -19.78 6.28
CA ARG A 117 -3.34 -21.02 6.28
C ARG A 117 -2.73 -21.29 4.91
#